data_AF-A0A7C3TYF2-F1
#
_entry.id   AF-A0A7C3TYF2-F1
#
_cell.length_a   1.000
_cell.length_b   1.000
_cell.length_c   1.000
_cell.angle_alpha   90.00
_cell.angle_beta   90.00
_cell.angle_gamma   90.00
#
_symmetry.space_group_name_H-M   'P 1'
#
loop_
_entity.id
_entity.type
_entity.pdbx_description
1 polymer ?
#
loop_
_entity_poly.entity_id
_entity_poly.type
_entity_poly.pdbx_seq_one_letter_code
_entity_poly.pdbx_strand_id
1 'polypeptide(L)'
;SGSAKLAYINHELAVPDAKYIGVTANDIVKYDLPTDKLRELDIARLKQLQKDPRYNTEFWQSEIKKMLELGKKAEQQAFAKYGLAYVVKEYLPAKLKEVEGESFLGKV
;
A
#
# COMPACT_ATOMS: atom_id res chain seq x y z
N SER A 1 -0.95 13.86 -5.04
CA SER A 1 -2.24 14.53 -5.35
C SER A 1 -3.16 14.47 -4.14
N GLY A 2 -3.96 15.51 -3.89
CA GLY A 2 -5.00 15.48 -2.84
C GLY A 2 -6.36 15.02 -3.36
N SER A 3 -7.41 15.20 -2.55
CA SER A 3 -8.79 14.87 -2.91
C SER A 3 -9.23 15.60 -4.18
N ALA A 4 -10.04 14.94 -5.02
CA ALA A 4 -10.62 15.57 -6.20
C ALA A 4 -11.41 16.85 -5.84
N LYS A 5 -12.06 16.85 -4.68
CA LYS A 5 -12.84 17.99 -4.15
C LYS A 5 -11.96 19.20 -3.80
N LEU A 6 -10.68 19.00 -3.56
CA LEU A 6 -9.71 20.04 -3.16
C LEU A 6 -8.59 20.20 -4.20
N ALA A 7 -8.82 19.77 -5.45
CA ALA A 7 -7.80 19.78 -6.49
C ALA A 7 -7.17 21.17 -6.72
N TYR A 8 -7.92 22.24 -6.48
CA TYR A 8 -7.48 23.62 -6.66
C TYR A 8 -6.39 24.08 -5.67
N ILE A 9 -6.31 23.49 -4.45
CA ILE A 9 -5.28 23.80 -3.43
C ILE A 9 -4.20 22.73 -3.30
N ASN A 10 -4.21 21.74 -4.19
CA ASN A 10 -3.28 20.60 -4.09
C ASN A 10 -1.80 21.01 -4.18
N HIS A 11 -1.48 22.11 -4.86
CA HIS A 11 -0.10 22.56 -5.03
C HIS A 11 0.54 23.05 -3.72
N GLU A 12 -0.27 23.47 -2.75
CA GLU A 12 0.19 23.94 -1.44
C GLU A 12 0.16 22.86 -0.36
N LEU A 13 -0.76 21.90 -0.48
CA LEU A 13 -1.07 20.94 0.60
C LEU A 13 -0.70 19.49 0.29
N ALA A 14 -0.36 19.16 -0.95
CA ALA A 14 0.06 17.81 -1.29
C ALA A 14 1.56 17.60 -1.01
N VAL A 15 1.90 16.39 -0.55
CA VAL A 15 3.27 15.91 -0.44
C VAL A 15 3.49 14.90 -1.57
N PRO A 16 3.88 15.32 -2.78
CA PRO A 16 3.89 14.47 -3.98
C PRO A 16 4.95 13.36 -3.92
N ASP A 17 5.99 13.56 -3.12
CA ASP A 17 7.11 12.64 -2.87
C ASP A 17 6.85 11.65 -1.73
N ALA A 18 5.68 11.73 -1.08
CA ALA A 18 5.28 10.77 -0.07
C ALA A 18 5.22 9.35 -0.65
N LYS A 19 5.80 8.38 0.07
CA LYS A 19 5.84 6.98 -0.34
C LYS A 19 4.88 6.14 0.50
N TYR A 20 4.12 5.27 -0.16
CA TYR A 20 3.34 4.25 0.52
C TYR A 20 4.22 3.05 0.83
N ILE A 21 4.56 2.87 2.11
CA ILE A 21 5.47 1.80 2.54
C ILE A 21 4.74 0.53 2.98
N GLY A 22 3.41 0.52 2.97
CA GLY A 22 2.58 -0.61 3.38
C GLY A 22 1.41 -0.21 4.27
N VAL A 23 0.53 -1.14 4.65
CA VAL A 23 0.57 -2.58 4.34
C VAL A 23 0.16 -2.86 2.89
N THR A 24 1.02 -3.50 2.11
CA THR A 24 0.74 -3.81 0.70
C THR A 24 0.08 -5.18 0.53
N ALA A 25 -0.44 -5.50 -0.67
CA ALA A 25 -0.96 -6.83 -0.96
C ALA A 25 0.14 -7.89 -0.91
N ASN A 26 1.35 -7.52 -1.32
CA ASN A 26 2.53 -8.37 -1.14
C ASN A 26 2.85 -8.62 0.34
N ASP A 27 2.75 -7.60 1.21
CA ASP A 27 3.01 -7.76 2.64
C ASP A 27 2.06 -8.78 3.30
N ILE A 28 0.79 -8.83 2.87
CA ILE A 28 -0.18 -9.82 3.37
C ILE A 28 0.34 -11.25 3.20
N VAL A 29 0.92 -11.54 2.03
CA VAL A 29 1.48 -12.87 1.72
C VAL A 29 2.83 -13.06 2.42
N LYS A 30 3.73 -12.07 2.33
CA LYS A 30 5.09 -12.14 2.88
C LYS A 30 5.09 -12.38 4.40
N TYR A 31 4.19 -11.72 5.11
CA TYR A 31 4.12 -11.78 6.57
C TYR A 31 2.99 -12.70 7.07
N ASP A 32 2.35 -13.50 6.21
CA ASP A 32 1.26 -14.43 6.59
C ASP A 32 0.22 -13.78 7.54
N LEU A 33 -0.27 -12.60 7.14
CA LEU A 33 -1.13 -11.81 8.01
C LEU A 33 -2.52 -12.44 8.14
N PRO A 34 -3.16 -12.35 9.32
CA PRO A 34 -4.59 -12.55 9.45
C PRO A 34 -5.37 -11.69 8.44
N THR A 35 -6.28 -12.31 7.71
CA THR A 35 -7.00 -11.65 6.61
C THR A 35 -8.51 -11.81 6.68
N ASP A 36 -9.20 -10.82 6.14
CA ASP A 36 -10.60 -10.91 5.76
C ASP A 36 -10.76 -11.02 4.23
N LYS A 37 -11.89 -11.55 3.78
CA LYS A 37 -12.25 -11.53 2.35
C LYS A 37 -12.56 -10.10 1.90
N LEU A 38 -12.18 -9.77 0.66
CA LEU A 38 -12.63 -8.53 0.04
C LEU A 38 -14.16 -8.56 -0.12
N ARG A 39 -14.81 -7.43 0.19
CA ARG A 39 -16.23 -7.22 -0.10
C ARG A 39 -16.39 -6.78 -1.55
N GLU A 40 -17.60 -6.86 -2.07
CA GLU A 40 -17.91 -6.41 -3.44
C GLU A 40 -17.53 -4.94 -3.66
N LEU A 41 -17.77 -4.08 -2.66
CA LEU A 41 -17.36 -2.67 -2.71
C LEU A 41 -15.84 -2.51 -2.78
N ASP A 42 -15.08 -3.35 -2.06
CA ASP A 42 -13.63 -3.31 -2.07
C ASP A 42 -13.11 -3.69 -3.48
N ILE A 43 -13.68 -4.73 -4.09
CA ILE A 43 -13.37 -5.17 -5.47
C ILE A 43 -13.72 -4.08 -6.49
N ALA A 44 -14.91 -3.48 -6.38
CA ALA A 44 -15.34 -2.40 -7.26
C ALA A 44 -14.38 -1.21 -7.16
N ARG A 45 -13.93 -0.87 -5.94
CA ARG A 45 -12.99 0.22 -5.72
C ARG A 45 -11.62 -0.08 -6.31
N LEU A 46 -11.09 -1.29 -6.13
CA LEU A 46 -9.82 -1.71 -6.73
C LEU A 46 -9.86 -1.60 -8.27
N LYS A 47 -10.95 -2.04 -8.90
CA LYS A 47 -11.13 -1.90 -10.36
C LYS A 47 -11.22 -0.43 -10.83
N GLN A 48 -11.78 0.45 -10.00
CA GLN A 48 -11.77 1.90 -10.28
C GLN A 48 -10.36 2.48 -10.17
N LEU A 49 -9.63 2.15 -9.09
CA LEU A 49 -8.26 2.60 -8.88
C LEU A 49 -7.33 2.11 -9.99
N GLN A 50 -7.52 0.89 -10.48
CA GLN A 50 -6.74 0.34 -11.58
C GLN A 50 -6.82 1.19 -12.86
N LYS A 51 -7.95 1.89 -13.09
CA LYS A 51 -8.16 2.75 -14.26
C LYS A 51 -7.83 4.22 -13.99
N ASP A 52 -7.52 4.58 -12.75
CA ASP A 52 -7.26 5.96 -12.35
C ASP A 52 -5.82 6.35 -12.73
N PRO A 53 -5.61 7.43 -13.51
CA PRO A 53 -4.27 7.84 -13.94
C PRO A 53 -3.27 8.07 -12.81
N ARG A 54 -3.75 8.38 -11.59
CA ARG A 54 -2.91 8.59 -10.41
C ARG A 54 -2.24 7.31 -9.92
N TYR A 55 -2.77 6.14 -10.30
CA TYR A 55 -2.28 4.82 -9.89
C TYR A 55 -1.72 4.04 -11.10
N ASN A 56 -1.28 4.72 -12.16
CA ASN A 56 -0.80 4.09 -13.40
C ASN A 56 0.67 3.62 -13.35
N THR A 57 1.38 3.81 -12.24
CA THR A 57 2.76 3.30 -12.09
C THR A 57 2.76 1.78 -11.96
N GLU A 58 3.86 1.12 -12.32
CA GLU A 58 4.04 -0.34 -12.19
C GLU A 58 3.79 -0.84 -10.75
N PHE A 59 4.29 -0.11 -9.75
CA PHE A 59 4.08 -0.43 -8.34
C PHE A 59 2.59 -0.54 -8.00
N TRP A 60 1.80 0.51 -8.25
CA TRP A 60 0.37 0.51 -7.95
C TRP A 60 -0.41 -0.53 -8.74
N GLN A 61 -0.14 -0.69 -10.03
CA GLN A 61 -0.84 -1.66 -10.87
C GLN A 61 -0.57 -3.10 -10.43
N SER A 62 0.67 -3.42 -10.06
CA SER A 62 1.03 -4.76 -9.59
C SER A 62 0.40 -5.08 -8.23
N GLU A 63 0.41 -4.15 -7.27
CA GLU A 63 -0.21 -4.34 -5.95
C GLU A 63 -1.75 -4.42 -6.04
N ILE A 64 -2.40 -3.58 -6.84
CA ILE A 64 -3.86 -3.64 -7.05
C ILE A 64 -4.25 -4.98 -7.68
N LYS A 65 -3.54 -5.42 -8.73
CA LYS A 65 -3.78 -6.71 -9.38
C LYS A 65 -3.59 -7.86 -8.40
N LYS A 66 -2.51 -7.84 -7.62
CA LYS A 66 -2.23 -8.85 -6.60
C LYS A 66 -3.31 -8.90 -5.52
N MET A 67 -3.85 -7.76 -5.08
CA MET A 67 -4.93 -7.73 -4.12
C MET A 67 -6.23 -8.33 -4.68
N LEU A 68 -6.55 -8.04 -5.96
CA LEU A 68 -7.68 -8.64 -6.67
C LEU A 68 -7.53 -10.16 -6.83
N GLU A 69 -6.34 -10.63 -7.17
CA GLU A 69 -6.02 -12.08 -7.28
C GLU A 69 -6.09 -12.79 -5.93
N LEU A 70 -5.55 -12.17 -4.88
CA LEU A 70 -5.57 -12.71 -3.52
C LEU A 70 -7.00 -12.78 -2.96
N GLY A 71 -7.86 -11.83 -3.33
CA GLY A 71 -9.24 -11.76 -2.84
C GLY A 71 -9.35 -11.48 -1.34
N LYS A 72 -8.27 -11.01 -0.71
CA LYS A 72 -8.17 -10.79 0.73
C LYS A 72 -7.60 -9.41 1.06
N LYS A 73 -7.92 -8.92 2.24
CA LYS A 73 -7.34 -7.73 2.87
C LYS A 73 -6.87 -8.06 4.29
N ALA A 74 -5.91 -7.29 4.77
CA ALA A 74 -5.46 -7.36 6.15
C ALA A 74 -5.56 -5.98 6.79
N GLU A 75 -5.85 -5.99 8.08
CA GLU A 75 -5.80 -4.82 8.93
C GLU A 75 -4.35 -4.56 9.38
N GLN A 76 -3.96 -3.30 9.64
CA GLN A 76 -2.59 -3.01 10.10
C GLN A 76 -2.31 -3.63 11.47
N GLN A 77 -3.31 -3.69 12.36
CA GLN A 77 -3.21 -4.37 13.64
C GLN A 77 -3.02 -5.89 13.54
N ALA A 78 -3.15 -6.49 12.35
CA ALA A 78 -2.96 -7.93 12.15
C ALA A 78 -1.54 -8.41 12.50
N PHE A 79 -0.55 -7.51 12.48
CA PHE A 79 0.80 -7.79 12.99
C PHE A 79 0.86 -8.14 14.48
N ALA A 80 -0.18 -7.81 15.26
CA ALA A 80 -0.27 -8.19 16.66
C ALA A 80 -0.24 -9.72 16.88
N LYS A 81 -0.53 -10.53 15.83
CA LYS A 81 -0.30 -12.00 15.80
C LYS A 81 1.13 -12.36 16.21
N TYR A 82 2.11 -11.51 15.89
CA TYR A 82 3.53 -11.71 16.18
C TYR A 82 4.00 -10.96 17.44
N GLY A 83 3.07 -10.35 18.19
CA GLY A 83 3.34 -9.57 19.40
C GLY A 83 3.19 -8.05 19.20
N LEU A 84 2.81 -7.34 20.26
CA LEU A 84 2.49 -5.91 20.23
C LEU A 84 3.65 -5.02 19.72
N ALA A 85 4.89 -5.46 19.93
CA ALA A 85 6.08 -4.71 19.51
C ALA A 85 6.56 -5.04 18.09
N TYR A 86 5.94 -6.00 17.39
CA TYR A 86 6.45 -6.51 16.11
C TYR A 86 6.55 -5.42 15.03
N VAL A 87 5.54 -4.54 14.96
CA VAL A 87 5.51 -3.45 13.97
C VAL A 87 6.75 -2.55 14.11
N VAL A 88 7.10 -2.21 15.36
CA VAL A 88 8.21 -1.30 15.66
C VAL A 88 9.57 -1.99 15.52
N LYS A 89 9.67 -3.26 15.92
CA LYS A 89 10.95 -3.98 15.98
C LYS A 89 11.35 -4.62 14.66
N GLU A 90 10.38 -5.10 13.89
CA GLU A 90 10.63 -5.94 12.72
C GLU A 90 10.09 -5.32 11.42
N TYR A 91 8.78 -5.07 11.36
CA TYR A 91 8.12 -4.68 10.11
C TYR A 91 8.59 -3.31 9.60
N LEU A 92 8.46 -2.25 10.40
CA LEU A 92 8.83 -0.91 9.96
C LEU A 92 10.33 -0.79 9.63
N PRO A 93 11.28 -1.29 10.45
CA PRO A 93 12.69 -1.28 10.08
C PRO A 93 12.99 -2.03 8.77
N ALA A 94 12.33 -3.16 8.52
CA ALA A 94 12.49 -3.89 7.27
C ALA A 94 11.96 -3.10 6.06
N LYS A 95 10.76 -2.50 6.16
CA LYS A 95 10.17 -1.70 5.08
C LYS A 95 10.96 -0.44 4.77
N LEU A 96 11.47 0.26 5.78
CA LEU A 96 12.30 1.45 5.57
C LEU A 96 13.59 1.12 4.82
N LYS A 97 14.27 0.02 5.18
CA LYS A 97 15.46 -0.46 4.46
C LYS A 97 15.18 -0.82 3.01
N GLU A 98 14.03 -1.45 2.71
CA GLU A 98 13.61 -1.74 1.33
C GLU A 98 13.50 -0.44 0.52
N VAL A 99 12.81 0.56 1.06
CA VAL A 99 12.57 1.84 0.38
C VAL A 99 13.85 2.68 0.23
N GLU A 100 14.71 2.69 1.26
CA GLU A 100 16.02 3.34 1.21
C GLU A 100 16.93 2.63 0.19
N GLY A 101 16.95 1.30 0.17
CA GLY A 101 17.73 0.50 -0.78
C GLY A 101 17.29 0.72 -2.23
N GLU A 102 15.99 0.79 -2.49
CA GLU A 102 15.45 1.15 -3.81
C GLU A 102 15.83 2.57 -4.22
N SER A 103 15.81 3.52 -3.28
CA SER A 103 16.21 4.91 -3.55
C SER A 103 17.72 5.05 -3.86
N PHE A 104 18.56 4.23 -3.22
CA PHE A 104 20.00 4.23 -3.42
C PHE A 104 20.39 3.60 -4.77
N LEU A 105 19.60 2.64 -5.26
CA LEU A 105 19.83 1.94 -6.53
C LEU A 105 19.30 2.69 -7.76
N GLY A 106 18.78 3.92 -7.61
CA GLY A 106 18.39 4.78 -8.73
C GLY A 106 17.26 4.23 -9.60
N LYS A 107 16.46 3.28 -9.09
CA LYS A 107 15.25 2.84 -9.77
C LYS A 107 14.16 3.90 -9.54
N VAL A 108 14.11 4.87 -10.44
CA VAL A 108 13.03 5.86 -10.59
C VAL A 108 12.24 5.52 -11.85
#